data_AF-A0ABD7KC42-F1
#
_entry.id   AF-A0ABD7KC42-F1
#
_cell.length_a   1.000
_cell.length_b   1.000
_cell.length_c   1.000
_cell.angle_alpha   90.00
_cell.angle_beta   90.00
_cell.angle_gamma   90.00
#
_symmetry.space_group_name_H-M   'P 1'
#
loop_
_entity.id
_entity.type
_entity.pdbx_description
1 polymer ?
#
loop_
_entity_poly.entity_id
_entity_poly.type
_entity_poly.pdbx_seq_one_letter_code
_entity_poly.pdbx_strand_id
1 'polypeptide(L)'
;MNRHLNLSGAALALALLTGCGPSVRYQYVMPPSEAGRTCVAQCRTQQSQCETLARLEWQNENRLREAERRSYHYCSQGKSKKQARKECLAPGYSSAFGYGGYNSFSAFNCSSDYDRCFTDICGGTIRRIVERPQ
;
A
#
# COMPACT_ATOMS: atom_id res chain seq x y z
N MET A 1 -10.35 15.10 -58.58
CA MET A 1 -11.11 14.80 -57.36
C MET A 1 -10.78 13.36 -56.96
N ASN A 2 -10.37 13.13 -55.71
CA ASN A 2 -10.76 11.98 -54.87
C ASN A 2 -9.86 11.91 -53.62
N ARG A 3 -10.33 12.65 -52.62
CA ARG A 3 -9.82 12.76 -51.25
C ARG A 3 -10.20 11.48 -50.48
N HIS A 4 -9.33 10.46 -50.46
CA HIS A 4 -9.58 9.26 -49.63
C HIS A 4 -8.45 8.84 -48.71
N LEU A 5 -7.28 9.50 -48.73
CA LEU A 5 -6.14 9.07 -47.91
C LEU A 5 -6.13 9.59 -46.46
N ASN A 6 -7.04 10.49 -46.06
CA ASN A 6 -7.00 11.11 -44.73
C ASN A 6 -8.04 10.57 -43.72
N LEU A 7 -8.84 9.57 -44.09
CA LEU A 7 -9.91 9.03 -43.23
C LEU A 7 -9.51 7.78 -42.43
N SER A 8 -8.47 7.05 -42.84
CA SER A 8 -8.07 5.81 -42.16
C SER A 8 -7.23 6.04 -40.89
N GLY A 9 -6.51 7.16 -40.79
CA GLY A 9 -5.69 7.47 -39.60
C GLY A 9 -6.50 7.97 -38.40
N ALA A 10 -7.62 8.66 -38.64
CA ALA A 10 -8.46 9.21 -37.57
C ALA A 10 -9.30 8.11 -36.87
N ALA A 11 -9.69 7.06 -37.59
CA ALA A 11 -10.50 5.98 -37.04
C ALA A 11 -9.74 5.11 -36.02
N LEU A 12 -8.43 4.89 -36.21
CA LEU A 12 -7.61 4.11 -35.27
C LEU A 12 -7.31 4.87 -33.97
N ALA A 13 -7.19 6.20 -34.03
CA ALA A 13 -6.96 7.03 -32.85
C ALA A 13 -8.19 7.10 -31.93
N LEU A 14 -9.40 7.00 -32.49
CA LEU A 14 -10.66 6.97 -31.72
C LEU A 14 -10.89 5.62 -31.01
N ALA A 15 -10.41 4.50 -31.57
CA ALA A 15 -10.56 3.18 -30.96
C ALA A 15 -9.68 2.96 -29.72
N LEU A 16 -8.61 3.75 -29.54
CA LEU A 16 -7.74 3.67 -28.36
C LEU A 16 -8.29 4.44 -27.16
N LEU A 17 -9.30 5.29 -27.33
CA LEU A 17 -9.91 6.07 -26.25
C LEU A 17 -11.07 5.36 -25.55
N THR A 18 -11.59 4.26 -26.10
CA THR A 18 -12.68 3.47 -25.48
C THR A 18 -12.19 2.39 -24.52
N GLY A 19 -10.91 2.42 -24.13
CA GLY A 19 -10.25 1.42 -23.28
C GLY A 19 -10.37 1.64 -21.76
N CYS A 20 -11.22 2.55 -21.28
CA CYS A 20 -11.49 2.65 -19.85
C CYS A 20 -12.42 1.51 -19.42
N GLY A 21 -11.82 0.42 -18.94
CA GLY A 21 -12.53 -0.68 -18.30
C GLY A 21 -13.43 -0.19 -17.14
N PRO A 22 -14.33 -1.06 -16.65
CA PRO A 22 -15.34 -0.65 -15.68
C PRO A 22 -14.71 0.00 -14.45
N SER A 23 -15.10 1.24 -14.18
CA SER A 23 -14.65 1.99 -13.02
C SER A 23 -15.36 1.40 -11.79
N VAL A 24 -14.58 0.82 -10.86
CA VAL A 24 -15.13 0.31 -9.60
C VAL A 24 -15.01 1.42 -8.56
N ARG A 25 -16.13 1.96 -8.11
CA ARG A 25 -16.22 2.94 -7.03
C ARG A 25 -16.87 2.33 -5.81
N TYR A 26 -16.29 2.57 -4.64
CA TYR A 26 -16.87 2.18 -3.36
C TYR A 26 -17.60 3.37 -2.75
N GLN A 27 -18.89 3.19 -2.46
CA GLN A 27 -19.72 4.20 -1.81
C GLN A 27 -19.98 3.79 -0.36
N TYR A 28 -19.57 4.65 0.57
CA TYR A 28 -19.80 4.49 2.01
C TYR A 28 -21.15 5.12 2.36
N VAL A 29 -22.12 4.29 2.72
CA VAL A 29 -23.45 4.74 3.16
C VAL A 29 -23.44 4.82 4.68
N MET A 30 -23.55 6.04 5.22
CA MET A 30 -23.58 6.25 6.67
C MET A 30 -24.80 5.60 7.30
N PRO A 31 -24.68 5.06 8.53
CA PRO A 31 -25.82 4.52 9.27
C PRO A 31 -26.83 5.65 9.58
N PRO A 32 -28.16 5.36 9.51
CA PRO A 32 -29.20 6.37 9.71
C PRO A 32 -29.32 6.82 11.17
N SER A 33 -28.88 6.00 12.13
CA SER A 33 -28.92 6.30 13.55
C SER A 33 -27.84 7.29 13.98
N GLU A 34 -28.16 8.15 14.96
CA GLU A 34 -27.18 9.07 15.55
C GLU A 34 -26.06 8.32 16.28
N ALA A 35 -26.40 7.25 17.00
CA ALA A 35 -25.44 6.35 17.62
C ALA A 35 -24.46 5.73 16.59
N GLY A 36 -24.96 5.35 15.41
CA GLY A 36 -24.14 4.83 14.32
C GLY A 36 -23.17 5.87 13.76
N ARG A 37 -23.59 7.13 13.62
CA ARG A 37 -22.70 8.22 13.19
C ARG A 37 -21.57 8.48 14.19
N THR A 38 -21.89 8.45 15.49
CA THR A 38 -20.88 8.59 16.55
C THR A 38 -19.92 7.40 16.58
N CYS A 39 -20.43 6.18 16.38
CA CYS A 39 -19.60 4.99 16.23
C CYS A 39 -18.61 5.12 15.06
N VAL A 40 -19.06 5.60 13.88
CA VAL A 40 -18.17 5.82 12.73
C VAL A 40 -17.07 6.84 13.05
N ALA A 41 -17.37 7.89 13.81
CA ALA A 41 -16.35 8.85 14.25
C ALA A 41 -15.29 8.20 15.16
N GLN A 42 -15.68 7.26 16.01
CA GLN A 42 -14.74 6.46 16.81
C GLN A 42 -13.89 5.54 15.93
N CYS A 43 -14.48 4.87 14.93
CA CYS A 43 -13.73 4.07 13.95
C CYS A 43 -12.68 4.92 13.20
N ARG A 44 -13.04 6.14 12.79
CA ARG A 44 -12.09 7.06 12.14
C ARG A 44 -10.93 7.45 13.06
N THR A 45 -11.22 7.64 14.35
CA THR A 45 -10.17 7.94 15.33
C THR A 45 -9.21 6.76 15.46
N GLN A 46 -9.72 5.53 15.55
CA GLN A 46 -8.89 4.32 15.58
C GLN A 46 -8.08 4.14 14.30
N GLN A 47 -8.66 4.41 13.14
CA GLN A 47 -7.95 4.38 11.86
C GLN A 47 -6.76 5.34 11.87
N SER A 48 -6.95 6.59 12.31
CA SER A 48 -5.87 7.58 12.35
C SER A 48 -4.72 7.17 13.29
N GLN A 49 -5.04 6.50 14.40
CA GLN A 49 -4.05 5.95 15.32
C GLN A 49 -3.28 4.78 14.69
N CYS A 50 -3.99 3.87 14.01
CA CYS A 50 -3.38 2.78 13.25
C CYS A 50 -2.42 3.31 12.18
N GLU A 51 -2.82 4.31 11.40
CA GLU A 51 -1.97 4.91 10.38
C GLU A 51 -0.73 5.59 10.97
N THR A 52 -0.88 6.21 12.15
CA THR A 52 0.24 6.82 12.87
C THR A 52 1.25 5.77 13.33
N LEU A 53 0.78 4.66 13.90
CA LEU A 53 1.62 3.53 14.32
C LEU A 53 2.32 2.89 13.12
N ALA A 54 1.59 2.65 12.04
CA ALA A 54 2.15 2.11 10.80
C ALA A 54 3.28 2.99 10.25
N ARG A 55 3.10 4.32 10.29
CA ARG A 55 4.14 5.27 9.89
C ARG A 55 5.36 5.20 10.80
N LEU A 56 5.16 5.12 12.11
CA LEU A 56 6.26 5.03 13.08
C LEU A 56 7.06 3.74 12.90
N GLU A 57 6.38 2.62 12.67
CA GLU A 57 7.04 1.34 12.42
C GLU A 57 7.86 1.38 11.13
N TRP A 58 7.28 1.91 10.04
CA TRP A 58 8.01 2.11 8.79
C TRP A 58 9.25 3.01 8.95
N GLN A 59 9.17 4.06 9.75
CA GLN A 59 10.32 4.91 10.04
C GLN A 59 11.39 4.15 10.85
N ASN A 60 10.97 3.37 11.84
CA ASN A 60 11.87 2.58 12.69
C ASN A 60 12.60 1.51 11.87
N GLU A 61 11.86 0.75 11.07
CA GLU A 61 12.34 -0.20 10.06
C GLU A 61 13.43 0.40 9.17
N ASN A 62 13.18 1.59 8.61
CA ASN A 62 14.12 2.25 7.73
C ASN A 62 15.39 2.68 8.46
N ARG A 63 15.27 3.20 9.69
CA ARG A 63 16.42 3.55 10.52
C ARG A 63 17.25 2.32 10.88
N LEU A 64 16.60 1.19 11.17
CA LEU A 64 17.28 -0.07 11.43
C LEU A 64 18.04 -0.55 10.19
N ARG A 65 17.40 -0.57 9.02
CA ARG A 65 18.05 -0.92 7.75
C ARG A 65 19.23 -0.01 7.42
N GLU A 66 19.11 1.28 7.70
CA GLU A 66 20.20 2.24 7.50
C GLU A 66 21.39 1.95 8.44
N ALA A 67 21.10 1.67 9.71
CA ALA A 67 22.12 1.28 10.69
C ALA A 67 22.84 -0.02 10.30
N GLU A 68 22.09 -1.03 9.83
CA GLU A 68 22.65 -2.29 9.32
C GLU A 68 23.53 -2.07 8.08
N ARG A 69 23.09 -1.23 7.14
CA ARG A 69 23.89 -0.91 5.96
C ARG A 69 25.18 -0.20 6.37
N ARG A 70 25.11 0.72 7.33
CA ARG A 70 26.27 1.46 7.84
C ARG A 70 27.26 0.54 8.56
N SER A 71 26.78 -0.37 9.40
CA SER A 71 27.64 -1.35 10.09
C SER A 71 28.32 -2.30 9.11
N TYR A 72 27.59 -2.78 8.10
CA TYR A 72 28.17 -3.59 7.02
C TYR A 72 29.24 -2.82 6.23
N HIS A 73 28.98 -1.55 5.91
CA HIS A 73 29.94 -0.71 5.20
C HIS A 73 31.24 -0.56 5.99
N TYR A 74 31.17 -0.25 7.29
CA TYR A 74 32.37 -0.17 8.13
C TYR A 74 33.11 -1.51 8.24
N CYS A 75 32.39 -2.62 8.39
CA CYS A 75 33.01 -3.94 8.49
C CYS A 75 33.70 -4.37 7.18
N SER A 76 33.11 -4.04 6.03
CA SER A 76 33.61 -4.44 4.71
C SER A 76 34.73 -3.54 4.17
N GLN A 77 34.97 -2.38 4.77
CA GLN A 77 36.08 -1.50 4.38
C GLN A 77 37.43 -2.21 4.51
N GLY A 78 38.25 -2.11 3.45
CA GLY A 78 39.56 -2.76 3.39
C GLY A 78 39.53 -4.28 3.20
N LYS A 79 38.35 -4.92 3.13
CA LYS A 79 38.21 -6.37 2.93
C LYS A 79 37.86 -6.69 1.48
N SER A 80 38.34 -7.83 0.98
CA SER A 80 37.89 -8.36 -0.31
C SER A 80 36.41 -8.80 -0.22
N LYS A 81 35.67 -8.78 -1.34
CA LYS A 81 34.25 -9.22 -1.38
C LYS A 81 34.03 -10.61 -0.76
N LYS A 82 34.98 -11.54 -0.94
CA LYS A 82 34.90 -12.91 -0.40
C LYS A 82 35.07 -12.94 1.12
N GLN A 83 35.91 -12.05 1.66
CA GLN A 83 36.18 -11.95 3.09
C GLN A 83 35.07 -11.18 3.81
N ALA A 84 34.59 -10.08 3.23
CA ALA A 84 33.44 -9.32 3.74
C ALA A 84 32.18 -10.19 3.84
N ARG A 85 31.93 -11.11 2.89
CA ARG A 85 30.78 -12.04 2.96
C ARG A 85 30.88 -13.08 4.09
N LYS A 86 32.08 -13.42 4.55
CA LYS A 86 32.29 -14.39 5.64
C LYS A 86 32.28 -13.72 7.01
N GLU A 87 32.85 -12.52 7.09
CA GLU A 87 33.14 -11.85 8.36
C GLU A 87 32.17 -10.73 8.70
N CYS A 88 31.41 -10.20 7.73
CA CYS A 88 30.47 -9.11 7.93
C CYS A 88 29.03 -9.56 7.72
N LEU A 89 28.14 -9.13 8.62
CA LEU A 89 26.71 -9.39 8.51
C LEU A 89 26.11 -8.53 7.38
N ALA A 90 25.72 -9.15 6.28
CA ALA A 90 25.12 -8.42 5.17
C ALA A 90 23.69 -7.96 5.54
N PRO A 91 23.31 -6.71 5.20
CA PRO A 91 21.96 -6.21 5.44
C PRO A 91 20.93 -7.09 4.72
N GLY A 92 19.89 -7.53 5.44
CA GLY A 92 18.89 -8.47 4.95
C GLY A 92 19.26 -9.97 5.04
N TYR A 93 20.49 -10.32 5.44
CA TYR A 93 20.96 -11.68 5.71
C TYR A 93 21.23 -11.93 7.20
N SER A 94 20.65 -11.13 8.09
CA SER A 94 20.74 -11.33 9.54
C SER A 94 19.97 -12.61 9.94
N SER A 95 20.63 -13.75 9.82
CA SER A 95 20.25 -15.02 10.43
C SER A 95 21.32 -15.57 11.39
N ALA A 96 22.44 -14.86 11.58
CA ALA A 96 23.53 -15.33 12.46
C ALA A 96 23.31 -15.04 13.96
N PHE A 97 22.34 -14.20 14.32
CA PHE A 97 21.94 -13.93 15.71
C PHE A 97 20.43 -14.17 15.90
N GLY A 98 19.90 -15.32 15.48
CA GLY A 98 18.62 -15.87 15.98
C GLY A 98 17.33 -15.06 15.76
N TYR A 99 17.38 -13.80 15.35
CA TYR A 99 16.26 -12.98 14.93
C TYR A 99 16.17 -13.08 13.41
N GLY A 100 15.75 -14.26 12.96
CA GLY A 100 15.50 -14.54 11.56
C GLY A 100 14.43 -13.61 11.02
N GLY A 101 14.78 -12.88 9.95
CA GLY A 101 13.84 -12.30 9.01
C GLY A 101 12.81 -11.36 9.60
N TYR A 102 13.15 -10.07 9.69
CA TYR A 102 12.14 -9.02 9.61
C TYR A 102 11.57 -9.00 8.17
N ASN A 103 10.80 -10.05 7.84
CA ASN A 103 9.59 -9.89 7.07
C ASN A 103 8.72 -8.96 7.90
N SER A 104 8.98 -7.66 7.81
CA SER A 104 8.08 -6.65 8.34
C SER A 104 6.86 -6.59 7.42
N PHE A 105 6.09 -7.66 7.45
CA PHE A 105 4.65 -7.57 7.31
C PHE A 105 4.14 -6.89 8.59
N SER A 106 4.46 -5.62 8.75
CA SER A 106 3.64 -4.71 9.54
C SER A 106 2.33 -4.59 8.77
N ALA A 107 1.50 -5.63 8.85
CA ALA A 107 0.23 -5.73 8.16
C ALA A 107 -0.79 -4.84 8.88
N PHE A 108 -0.47 -3.57 9.07
CA PHE A 108 -1.43 -2.56 9.48
C PHE A 108 -2.43 -2.40 8.35
N ASN A 109 -3.48 -3.21 8.38
CA ASN A 109 -4.58 -3.13 7.45
C ASN A 109 -5.60 -2.10 7.96
N CYS A 110 -5.14 -0.87 8.25
CA CYS A 110 -5.97 0.19 8.87
C CYS A 110 -7.25 0.48 8.08
N SER A 111 -7.20 0.35 6.74
CA SER A 111 -8.38 0.48 5.88
C SER A 111 -9.35 -0.69 6.06
N SER A 112 -8.84 -1.93 6.16
CA SER A 112 -9.68 -3.12 6.37
C SER A 112 -10.31 -3.10 7.77
N ASP A 113 -9.55 -2.66 8.78
CA ASP A 113 -10.03 -2.53 10.15
C ASP A 113 -11.11 -1.44 10.25
N TYR A 114 -10.92 -0.33 9.53
CA TYR A 114 -11.93 0.71 9.39
C TYR A 114 -13.18 0.20 8.69
N ASP A 115 -13.05 -0.47 7.54
CA ASP A 115 -14.18 -0.99 6.78
C ASP A 115 -15.00 -1.97 7.63
N ARG A 116 -14.31 -2.86 8.37
CA ARG A 116 -14.93 -3.78 9.33
C ARG A 116 -15.65 -3.05 10.46
N CYS A 117 -15.02 -2.03 11.05
CA CYS A 117 -15.64 -1.22 12.10
C CYS A 117 -16.88 -0.48 11.56
N PHE A 118 -16.79 0.04 10.34
CA PHE A 118 -17.87 0.72 9.65
C PHE A 118 -19.05 -0.20 9.37
N THR A 119 -18.83 -1.42 8.86
CA THR A 119 -19.89 -2.36 8.50
C THR A 119 -20.42 -3.18 9.68
N ASP A 120 -19.53 -3.81 10.45
CA ASP A 120 -19.90 -4.84 11.42
C ASP A 120 -20.35 -4.25 12.76
N ILE A 121 -19.74 -3.12 13.16
CA ILE A 121 -19.96 -2.52 14.47
C ILE A 121 -20.96 -1.35 14.37
N CYS A 122 -20.74 -0.45 13.41
CA CYS A 122 -21.56 0.76 13.29
C CYS A 122 -22.79 0.61 12.39
N GLY A 123 -22.94 -0.52 11.70
CA GLY A 123 -24.07 -0.80 10.81
C GLY A 123 -24.08 0.05 9.54
N GLY A 124 -22.93 0.58 9.13
CA GLY A 124 -22.75 1.20 7.83
C GLY A 124 -22.77 0.16 6.71
N THR A 125 -22.91 0.60 5.47
CA THR A 125 -22.86 -0.32 4.32
C THR A 125 -21.93 0.23 3.25
N ILE A 126 -21.02 -0.61 2.78
CA ILE A 126 -20.11 -0.30 1.68
C ILE A 126 -20.70 -0.91 0.41
N ARG A 127 -21.10 -0.06 -0.54
CA ARG A 127 -21.65 -0.50 -1.83
C ARG A 127 -20.58 -0.42 -2.91
N ARG A 128 -20.44 -1.49 -3.68
CA ARG A 128 -19.57 -1.52 -4.87
C ARG A 128 -20.38 -1.09 -6.10
N ILE A 129 -20.06 0.07 -6.63
CA ILE A 129 -20.64 0.60 -7.87
C ILE A 129 -19.68 0.27 -9.00
N VAL A 130 -20.15 -0.49 -9.98
CA VAL A 130 -19.40 -0.78 -11.20
C VAL A 130 -19.95 0.13 -12.29
N GLU A 131 -19.25 1.22 -12.58
CA GLU A 131 -19.57 2.11 -13.69
C GLU A 131 -19.19 1.38 -14.98
N ARG A 132 -20.20 0.98 -15.75
CA ARG A 132 -19.96 0.48 -17.11
C ARG A 132 -19.71 1.69 -18.01
N PRO A 133 -18.61 1.71 -18.79
CA PRO A 133 -18.41 2.75 -19.79
C PRO A 133 -19.59 2.71 -20.78
N GLN A 134 -20.20 3.87 -21.04
CA GLN A 134 -21.17 4.05 -22.12
C GLN A 134 -20.45 4.47 -23.41
#